data_AF-A0AAU9K6H8-F1
#
_entry.id   AF-A0AAU9K6H8-F1
#
_cell.length_a   1.000
_cell.length_b   1.000
_cell.length_c   1.000
_cell.angle_alpha   90.00
_cell.angle_beta   90.00
_cell.angle_gamma   90.00
#
_symmetry.space_group_name_H-M   'P 1'
#
loop_
_entity.id
_entity.type
_entity.pdbx_description
1 polymer ?
#
loop_
_entity_poly.entity_id
_entity_poly.type
_entity_poly.pdbx_seq_one_letter_code
_entity_poly.pdbx_strand_id
1 'polypeptide(L)'
;MKSKSHRNDGSAMRDIISPPNGFRGTLERKGITPKNHEKDNKNLIKEIQKILKTQPTIEPPKNLTANKFENVQSKVTTRGETPKIDQVKSLDYIKTNIQRIPTIKGKKFEPIPNIDFRTIYVDHCKTPEYIGTIKEELKTTKAQADYELSKLTWPKGTILVPENDRQAHLQELYEKRDSFLALLNRLPFTSNTEAVRMKKGKIEEKLKEVEREISTYSLPKVFIPKQ
;
A
#
# COMPACT_ATOMS: atom_id res chain seq x y z
N MET A 1 32.42 -20.68 18.75
CA MET A 1 32.54 -19.37 18.05
C MET A 1 34.00 -19.20 17.66
N LYS A 2 34.36 -19.29 16.36
CA LYS A 2 35.76 -19.17 15.92
C LYS A 2 36.12 -17.69 15.77
N SER A 3 37.03 -17.20 16.61
CA SER A 3 37.60 -15.85 16.53
C SER A 3 38.45 -15.71 15.26
N LYS A 4 38.08 -14.78 14.36
CA LYS A 4 38.90 -14.41 13.21
C LYS A 4 40.15 -13.67 13.72
N SER A 5 41.32 -14.27 13.55
CA SER A 5 42.59 -13.60 13.83
C SER A 5 42.71 -12.37 12.92
N HIS A 6 42.83 -11.18 13.50
CA HIS A 6 43.24 -9.99 12.76
C HIS A 6 44.73 -10.14 12.43
N ARG A 7 45.03 -10.57 11.20
CA ARG A 7 46.37 -10.37 10.65
C ARG A 7 46.50 -8.88 10.37
N ASN A 8 47.55 -8.26 10.90
CA ASN A 8 47.98 -6.93 10.52
C ASN A 8 48.60 -7.01 9.11
N ASP A 9 47.76 -7.24 8.11
CA ASP A 9 48.16 -7.00 6.73
C ASP A 9 48.45 -5.50 6.61
N GLY A 10 49.50 -5.10 5.89
CA GLY A 10 50.03 -3.73 5.80
C GLY A 10 49.08 -2.63 5.28
N SER A 11 47.76 -2.83 5.37
CA SER A 11 46.69 -1.88 5.10
C SER A 11 46.87 -0.57 5.87
N ALA A 12 47.31 -0.61 7.14
CA ALA A 12 47.51 0.61 7.93
C ALA A 12 48.60 1.53 7.35
N MET A 13 49.72 0.95 6.88
CA MET A 13 50.75 1.71 6.16
C MET A 13 50.28 2.17 4.78
N ARG A 14 49.45 1.37 4.10
CA ARG A 14 48.90 1.72 2.79
C ARG A 14 47.90 2.89 2.84
N ASP A 15 47.15 3.00 3.93
CA ASP A 15 46.23 4.13 4.18
C ASP A 15 46.98 5.45 4.43
N ILE A 16 48.19 5.37 4.98
CA ILE A 16 49.08 6.53 5.17
C ILE A 16 49.71 6.97 3.85
N ILE A 17 50.21 6.01 3.05
CA ILE A 17 50.91 6.28 1.78
C ILE A 17 49.93 6.68 0.66
N SER A 18 48.71 6.17 0.69
CA SER A 18 47.67 6.50 -0.28
C SER A 18 46.33 6.51 0.44
N PRO A 19 45.81 7.65 0.90
CA PRO A 19 44.51 7.69 1.58
C PRO A 19 43.37 7.31 0.61
N PRO A 20 42.28 6.68 1.09
CA PRO A 20 41.16 6.32 0.25
C PRO A 20 40.36 7.58 -0.15
N ASN A 21 39.97 7.65 -1.42
CA ASN A 21 39.14 8.75 -1.91
C ASN A 21 37.69 8.54 -1.48
N GLY A 22 37.34 9.04 -0.29
CA GLY A 22 36.00 8.97 0.28
C GLY A 22 35.55 7.56 0.67
N PHE A 23 34.27 7.46 1.08
CA PHE A 23 33.70 6.22 1.62
C PHE A 23 33.68 5.06 0.59
N ARG A 24 33.45 5.36 -0.69
CA ARG A 24 33.48 4.34 -1.75
C ARG A 24 34.87 3.71 -1.89
N GLY A 25 35.94 4.51 -1.85
CA GLY A 25 37.31 4.01 -1.87
C GLY A 25 37.67 3.14 -0.65
N THR A 26 37.05 3.40 0.51
CA THR A 26 37.23 2.54 1.70
C THR A 26 36.59 1.16 1.54
N LEU A 27 35.45 1.08 0.84
CA LEU A 27 34.76 -0.18 0.57
C LEU A 27 35.56 -1.03 -0.42
N GLU A 28 36.08 -0.41 -1.48
CA GLU A 28 36.90 -1.09 -2.49
C GLU A 28 38.16 -1.72 -1.89
N ARG A 29 38.83 -1.04 -0.94
CA ARG A 29 39.97 -1.60 -0.22
C ARG A 29 39.63 -2.80 0.66
N LYS A 30 38.42 -2.80 1.24
CA LYS A 30 37.89 -3.95 1.98
C LYS A 30 37.47 -5.10 1.04
N GLY A 31 37.71 -4.97 -0.27
CA GLY A 31 37.30 -5.94 -1.28
C GLY A 31 35.80 -5.92 -1.57
N ILE A 32 35.09 -4.89 -1.11
CA ILE A 32 33.64 -4.73 -1.28
C ILE A 32 33.41 -3.78 -2.45
N THR A 33 32.74 -4.26 -3.50
CA THR A 33 32.36 -3.42 -4.62
C THR A 33 31.25 -2.46 -4.20
N PRO A 34 31.44 -1.13 -4.31
CA PRO A 34 30.42 -0.16 -3.93
C PRO A 34 29.15 -0.32 -4.78
N LYS A 35 27.99 -0.16 -4.15
CA LYS A 35 26.70 -0.25 -4.84
C LYS A 35 26.60 0.82 -5.95
N ASN A 36 26.21 0.39 -7.15
CA ASN A 36 26.00 1.28 -8.29
C ASN A 36 24.54 1.72 -8.37
N HIS A 37 24.22 2.79 -7.63
CA HIS A 37 22.89 3.38 -7.61
C HIS A 37 22.41 3.87 -8.98
N GLU A 38 23.31 4.27 -9.88
CA GLU A 38 22.92 4.71 -11.23
C GLU A 38 22.37 3.55 -12.05
N LYS A 39 23.01 2.38 -11.94
CA LYS A 39 22.54 1.14 -12.59
C LYS A 39 21.19 0.71 -12.02
N ASP A 40 21.05 0.71 -10.70
CA ASP A 40 19.79 0.36 -10.02
C ASP A 40 18.66 1.33 -10.42
N ASN A 41 18.93 2.63 -10.44
CA ASN A 41 17.98 3.66 -10.86
C ASN A 41 17.57 3.48 -12.33
N LYS A 42 18.51 3.17 -13.23
CA LYS A 42 18.20 2.89 -14.65
C LYS A 42 17.30 1.67 -14.79
N ASN A 43 17.51 0.62 -13.99
CA ASN A 43 16.68 -0.57 -14.01
C ASN A 43 15.28 -0.29 -13.48
N LEU A 44 15.17 0.45 -12.36
CA LEU A 44 13.89 0.89 -11.79
C LEU A 44 13.08 1.74 -12.78
N ILE A 45 13.73 2.69 -13.46
CA ILE A 45 13.07 3.52 -14.48
C ILE A 45 12.54 2.65 -15.64
N LYS A 46 13.31 1.65 -16.09
CA LYS A 46 12.88 0.73 -17.14
C LYS A 46 11.69 -0.13 -16.71
N GLU A 47 11.68 -0.62 -15.48
CA GLU A 47 10.57 -1.39 -14.92
C GLU A 47 9.30 -0.54 -14.82
N ILE A 48 9.41 0.70 -14.32
CA ILE A 48 8.31 1.65 -14.25
C ILE A 48 7.75 1.92 -15.66
N GLN A 49 8.63 2.18 -16.64
CA GLN A 49 8.21 2.38 -18.03
C GLN A 49 7.50 1.15 -18.62
N LYS A 50 7.98 -0.05 -18.30
CA LYS A 50 7.36 -1.31 -18.74
C LYS A 50 5.97 -1.46 -18.12
N ILE A 51 5.83 -1.19 -16.82
CA ILE A 51 4.55 -1.23 -16.10
C ILE A 51 3.58 -0.23 -16.72
N LEU A 52 3.98 1.04 -16.89
CA LEU A 52 3.17 2.09 -17.49
C LEU A 52 2.75 1.76 -18.93
N LYS A 53 3.57 1.03 -19.69
CA LYS A 53 3.24 0.57 -21.05
C LYS A 53 2.27 -0.61 -21.06
N THR A 54 2.34 -1.49 -20.06
CA THR A 54 1.45 -2.66 -19.94
C THR A 54 0.10 -2.33 -19.30
N GLN A 55 0.04 -1.30 -18.46
CA GLN A 55 -1.21 -0.82 -17.91
C GLN A 55 -2.01 -0.14 -19.04
N PRO A 56 -3.31 -0.45 -19.20
CA PRO A 56 -4.16 0.31 -20.11
C PRO A 56 -4.17 1.77 -19.67
N THR A 57 -4.12 2.68 -20.64
CA THR A 57 -4.15 4.13 -20.41
C THR A 57 -5.35 4.45 -19.52
N ILE A 58 -5.11 4.69 -18.23
CA ILE A 58 -6.11 5.29 -17.36
C ILE A 58 -6.30 6.69 -17.94
N GLU A 59 -7.45 6.94 -18.57
CA GLU A 59 -7.79 8.28 -19.02
C GLU A 59 -7.54 9.23 -17.83
N PRO A 60 -6.73 10.29 -17.99
CA PRO A 60 -6.56 11.24 -16.90
C PRO A 60 -7.97 11.69 -16.50
N PRO A 61 -8.28 11.82 -15.19
CA PRO A 61 -9.58 12.32 -14.80
C PRO A 61 -9.78 13.67 -15.48
N LYS A 62 -10.66 13.69 -16.51
CA LYS A 62 -11.29 14.90 -16.99
C LYS A 62 -11.95 15.45 -15.75
N ASN A 63 -11.33 16.44 -15.10
CA ASN A 63 -11.87 17.39 -14.11
C ASN A 63 -10.72 17.99 -13.27
N LEU A 64 -9.73 18.61 -13.93
CA LEU A 64 -8.83 19.55 -13.27
C LEU A 64 -8.82 20.86 -14.09
N THR A 65 -9.86 21.65 -13.88
CA THR A 65 -9.91 23.11 -14.09
C THR A 65 -9.29 23.65 -15.40
N ALA A 66 -9.66 23.13 -16.56
CA ALA A 66 -9.33 23.77 -17.85
C ALA A 66 -10.35 24.87 -18.26
N ASN A 67 -11.48 24.99 -17.56
CA ASN A 67 -12.55 25.90 -17.96
C ASN A 67 -12.35 27.35 -17.51
N LYS A 68 -11.23 27.66 -16.82
CA LYS A 68 -10.95 29.04 -16.37
C LYS A 68 -10.58 29.99 -17.50
N PHE A 69 -10.33 29.47 -18.70
CA PHE A 69 -9.86 30.26 -19.85
C PHE A 69 -10.59 29.94 -21.16
N GLU A 70 -11.68 29.16 -21.16
CA GLU A 70 -12.44 28.84 -22.38
C GLU A 70 -12.96 30.10 -23.10
N ASN A 71 -13.28 31.16 -22.35
CA ASN A 71 -13.79 32.43 -22.91
C ASN A 71 -12.73 33.54 -22.99
N VAL A 72 -11.45 33.25 -22.71
CA VAL A 72 -10.39 34.26 -22.81
C VAL A 72 -9.76 34.18 -24.20
N GLN A 73 -10.15 35.11 -25.08
CA GLN A 73 -9.53 35.21 -26.40
C GLN A 73 -8.04 35.54 -26.26
N SER A 74 -7.20 34.75 -26.93
CA SER A 74 -5.75 34.95 -26.93
C SER A 74 -5.41 36.29 -27.59
N LYS A 75 -4.83 37.24 -26.85
CA LYS A 75 -4.24 38.47 -27.41
C LYS A 75 -2.85 38.22 -28.02
N VAL A 76 -2.63 37.06 -28.63
CA VAL A 76 -1.43 36.84 -29.44
C VAL A 76 -1.76 37.37 -30.82
N THR A 77 -1.24 38.56 -31.13
CA THR A 77 -1.25 39.11 -32.48
C THR A 77 -0.58 38.11 -33.41
N THR A 78 -1.34 37.54 -34.34
CA THR A 78 -0.78 36.92 -35.53
C THR A 78 0.16 37.94 -36.19
N ARG A 79 1.33 37.48 -36.66
CA ARG A 79 2.29 38.34 -37.37
C ARG A 79 1.62 38.86 -38.65
N GLY A 80 1.00 40.04 -38.59
CA GLY A 80 0.30 40.59 -39.76
C GLY A 80 -0.42 41.92 -39.57
N GLU A 81 -0.76 42.32 -38.35
CA GLU A 81 -1.49 43.59 -38.14
C GLU A 81 -0.83 44.41 -37.02
N THR A 82 -0.10 45.46 -37.40
CA THR A 82 0.26 46.53 -36.47
C THR A 82 -0.96 47.44 -36.30
N PRO A 83 -1.40 47.73 -35.07
CA PRO A 83 -2.40 48.78 -34.87
C PRO A 83 -1.80 50.11 -35.37
N LYS A 84 -2.53 50.82 -36.22
CA LYS A 84 -2.17 52.20 -36.60
C LYS A 84 -2.08 53.01 -35.31
N ILE A 85 -0.87 53.47 -35.01
CA ILE A 85 -0.59 54.35 -33.88
C ILE A 85 -1.20 55.70 -34.24
N ASP A 86 -2.43 55.94 -33.81
CA ASP A 86 -3.00 57.28 -33.82
C ASP A 86 -2.07 58.18 -33.01
N GLN A 87 -1.59 59.24 -33.67
CA GLN A 87 -0.58 60.20 -33.23
C GLN A 87 -0.38 60.22 -31.71
N VAL A 88 0.69 59.57 -31.24
CA VAL A 88 1.08 59.61 -29.83
C VAL A 88 1.33 61.06 -29.47
N LYS A 89 0.40 61.68 -28.73
CA LYS A 89 0.68 62.93 -28.01
C LYS A 89 1.96 62.68 -27.23
N SER A 90 3.02 63.42 -27.54
CA SER A 90 4.32 63.27 -26.90
C SER A 90 4.15 63.47 -25.40
N LEU A 91 3.98 62.36 -24.68
CA LEU A 91 3.75 62.41 -23.25
C LEU A 91 5.05 62.86 -22.61
N ASP A 92 5.01 63.98 -21.90
CA ASP A 92 6.18 64.52 -21.21
C ASP A 92 6.42 63.68 -19.94
N TYR A 93 7.16 62.58 -20.10
CA TYR A 93 7.39 61.57 -19.06
C TYR A 93 8.00 62.15 -17.79
N ILE A 94 8.74 63.26 -17.90
CA ILE A 94 9.31 63.95 -16.75
C ILE A 94 8.19 64.56 -15.90
N LYS A 95 7.23 65.25 -16.52
CA LYS A 95 6.09 65.84 -15.81
C LYS A 95 5.17 64.78 -15.21
N THR A 96 4.89 63.70 -15.94
CA THR A 96 4.03 62.62 -15.44
C THR A 96 4.68 61.88 -14.28
N ASN A 97 6.00 61.67 -14.30
CA ASN A 97 6.74 61.09 -13.18
C ASN A 97 6.77 62.02 -11.96
N ILE A 98 7.02 63.33 -12.14
CA ILE A 98 6.98 64.32 -11.04
C ILE A 98 5.62 64.31 -10.34
N GLN A 99 4.52 64.24 -11.09
CA GLN A 99 3.17 64.14 -10.52
C GLN A 99 2.90 62.80 -9.83
N ARG A 100 3.55 61.71 -10.26
CA ARG A 100 3.36 60.37 -9.69
C ARG A 100 4.09 60.20 -8.36
N ILE A 101 5.28 60.80 -8.20
CA ILE A 101 6.14 60.70 -7.00
C ILE A 101 5.40 60.98 -5.68
N PRO A 102 4.65 62.09 -5.49
CA PRO A 102 3.97 62.37 -4.23
C PRO A 102 2.80 61.42 -3.95
N THR A 103 2.26 60.79 -4.98
CA THR A 103 1.12 59.86 -4.86
C THR A 103 1.58 58.46 -4.46
N ILE A 104 2.83 58.10 -4.78
CA ILE A 104 3.43 56.81 -4.42
C ILE A 104 3.82 56.87 -2.93
N LYS A 105 2.87 56.50 -2.07
CA LYS A 105 3.19 56.19 -0.67
C LYS A 105 4.04 54.91 -0.68
N GLY A 106 5.32 55.03 -0.33
CA GLY A 106 6.19 53.86 -0.16
C GLY A 106 5.56 52.87 0.80
N LYS A 107 5.55 51.58 0.44
CA LYS A 107 5.12 50.51 1.35
C LYS A 107 6.05 50.60 2.55
N LYS A 108 5.56 51.03 3.71
CA LYS A 108 6.38 51.11 4.93
C LYS A 108 6.91 49.69 5.18
N PHE A 109 8.23 49.56 5.34
CA PHE A 109 8.81 48.31 5.76
C PHE A 109 8.33 48.08 7.20
N GLU A 110 7.34 47.21 7.36
CA GLU A 110 6.95 46.72 8.67
C GLU A 110 7.98 45.66 9.07
N PRO A 111 8.63 45.80 10.24
CA PRO A 111 9.51 44.76 10.72
C PRO A 111 8.71 43.47 10.84
N ILE A 112 9.31 42.34 10.41
CA ILE A 112 8.69 41.02 10.58
C ILE A 112 8.31 40.92 12.06
N PRO A 113 7.02 40.72 12.40
CA PRO A 113 6.63 40.62 13.79
C PRO A 113 7.41 39.47 14.43
N ASN A 114 7.89 39.69 15.65
CA ASN A 114 8.54 38.64 16.44
C ASN A 114 7.46 37.65 16.90
N ILE A 115 7.02 36.79 15.98
CA ILE A 115 6.01 35.77 16.23
C ILE A 115 6.73 34.58 16.84
N ASP A 116 6.32 34.18 18.06
CA ASP A 116 6.74 32.91 18.62
C ASP A 116 6.15 31.77 17.75
N PHE A 117 7.01 31.03 17.06
CA PHE A 117 6.60 29.91 16.19
C PHE A 117 5.82 28.82 16.95
N ARG A 118 5.90 28.81 18.29
CA ARG A 118 5.13 27.93 19.19
C ARG A 118 3.66 28.33 19.37
N THR A 119 3.24 29.48 18.86
CA THR A 119 1.82 29.89 18.86
C THR A 119 1.19 29.85 17.46
N ILE A 120 2.00 29.59 16.42
CA ILE A 120 1.56 29.64 15.02
C ILE A 120 0.80 28.37 14.61
N TYR A 121 1.13 27.22 15.18
CA TYR A 121 0.48 25.96 14.82
C TYR A 121 -0.56 25.57 15.85
N VAL A 122 -1.84 25.79 15.55
CA VAL A 122 -2.98 25.46 16.43
C VAL A 122 -3.02 23.98 16.85
N ASP A 123 -2.35 23.10 16.10
CA ASP A 123 -2.34 21.65 16.28
C ASP A 123 -1.11 21.12 17.01
N HIS A 124 -0.46 21.95 17.85
CA HIS A 124 0.57 21.46 18.75
C HIS A 124 0.06 20.23 19.53
N CYS A 125 0.89 19.18 19.57
CA CYS A 125 0.60 17.88 20.20
C CYS A 125 -0.45 16.99 19.50
N LYS A 126 -0.99 17.37 18.33
CA LYS A 126 -1.80 16.45 17.51
C LYS A 126 -0.90 15.63 16.60
N THR A 127 -1.21 14.34 16.49
CA THR A 127 -0.52 13.46 15.53
C THR A 127 -0.97 13.82 14.11
N PRO A 128 -0.05 14.01 13.14
CA PRO A 128 -0.42 14.27 11.76
C PRO A 128 -1.30 13.16 11.17
N GLU A 129 -2.31 13.52 10.37
CA GLU A 129 -3.30 12.57 9.83
C GLU A 129 -2.66 11.40 9.06
N TYR A 130 -1.60 11.68 8.29
CA TYR A 130 -0.89 10.68 7.49
C TYR A 130 -0.22 9.58 8.33
N ILE A 131 0.01 9.80 9.63
CA ILE A 131 0.53 8.76 10.51
C ILE A 131 -0.54 7.68 10.77
N GLY A 132 -1.82 8.04 10.75
CA GLY A 132 -2.93 7.09 10.85
C GLY A 132 -2.97 6.18 9.63
N THR A 133 -2.95 6.75 8.42
CA THR A 133 -2.97 6.00 7.16
C THR A 133 -1.79 5.05 7.06
N ILE A 134 -0.57 5.49 7.42
CA ILE A 134 0.62 4.64 7.44
C ILE A 134 0.46 3.46 8.41
N LYS A 135 -0.12 3.66 9.60
CA LYS A 135 -0.34 2.57 10.56
C LYS A 135 -1.32 1.53 10.02
N GLU A 136 -2.34 1.95 9.30
CA GLU A 136 -3.30 1.06 8.65
C GLU A 136 -2.63 0.25 7.54
N GLU A 137 -1.86 0.91 6.66
CA GLU A 137 -1.08 0.25 5.60
C GLU A 137 -0.08 -0.77 6.17
N LEU A 138 0.62 -0.43 7.25
CA LEU A 138 1.55 -1.36 7.91
C LEU A 138 0.80 -2.55 8.53
N LYS A 139 -0.38 -2.32 9.10
CA LYS A 139 -1.22 -3.38 9.69
C LYS A 139 -1.71 -4.34 8.62
N THR A 140 -2.18 -3.84 7.48
CA THR A 140 -2.65 -4.67 6.36
C THR A 140 -1.50 -5.45 5.74
N THR A 141 -0.36 -4.79 5.47
CA THR A 141 0.84 -5.42 4.91
C THR A 141 1.36 -6.53 5.83
N LYS A 142 1.44 -6.28 7.14
CA LYS A 142 1.86 -7.28 8.12
C LYS A 142 0.90 -8.47 8.16
N ALA A 143 -0.41 -8.23 8.17
CA ALA A 143 -1.42 -9.29 8.16
C ALA A 143 -1.33 -10.16 6.88
N GLN A 144 -1.07 -9.56 5.72
CA GLN A 144 -0.81 -10.28 4.46
C GLN A 144 0.45 -11.15 4.56
N ALA A 145 1.54 -10.60 5.08
CA ALA A 145 2.79 -11.35 5.26
C ALA A 145 2.61 -12.53 6.23
N ASP A 146 1.92 -12.32 7.37
CA ASP A 146 1.61 -13.38 8.34
C ASP A 146 0.72 -14.46 7.71
N TYR A 147 -0.25 -14.08 6.88
CA TYR A 147 -1.09 -15.01 6.12
C TYR A 147 -0.27 -15.83 5.12
N GLU A 148 0.61 -15.20 4.34
CA GLU A 148 1.50 -15.89 3.40
C GLU A 148 2.46 -16.86 4.10
N LEU A 149 3.04 -16.46 5.23
CA LEU A 149 3.87 -17.34 6.06
C LEU A 149 3.08 -18.56 6.55
N SER A 150 1.81 -18.36 6.93
CA SER A 150 0.95 -19.46 7.36
C SER A 150 0.73 -20.51 6.25
N LYS A 151 0.69 -20.09 4.97
CA LYS A 151 0.55 -21.01 3.82
C LYS A 151 1.67 -22.01 3.70
N LEU A 152 2.87 -21.67 4.18
CA LEU A 152 4.02 -22.57 4.13
C LEU A 152 3.81 -23.82 5.01
N THR A 153 3.03 -23.70 6.09
CA THR A 153 2.68 -24.81 6.99
C THR A 153 1.51 -25.64 6.45
N TRP A 154 0.80 -25.17 5.42
CA TRP A 154 -0.38 -25.88 4.91
C TRP A 154 0.02 -27.13 4.13
N PRO A 155 -0.72 -28.25 4.30
CA PRO A 155 -0.53 -29.42 3.44
C PRO A 155 -0.64 -29.05 1.96
N LYS A 156 0.22 -29.65 1.11
CA LYS A 156 0.24 -29.33 -0.33
C LYS A 156 -1.11 -29.63 -0.98
N GLY A 157 -1.53 -28.78 -1.91
CA GLY A 157 -2.78 -28.95 -2.65
C GLY A 157 -4.04 -28.75 -1.80
N THR A 158 -3.93 -28.06 -0.65
CA THR A 158 -5.09 -27.74 0.20
C THR A 158 -5.33 -26.25 0.32
N ILE A 159 -6.54 -25.89 0.73
CA ILE A 159 -7.00 -24.51 0.98
C ILE A 159 -7.61 -24.46 2.38
N LEU A 160 -7.29 -23.42 3.14
CA LEU A 160 -7.93 -23.14 4.43
C LEU A 160 -9.37 -22.66 4.22
N VAL A 161 -10.32 -23.30 4.90
CA VAL A 161 -11.73 -22.90 4.88
C VAL A 161 -11.91 -21.60 5.69
N PRO A 162 -12.59 -20.57 5.15
CA PRO A 162 -12.93 -19.38 5.92
C PRO A 162 -13.79 -19.71 7.14
N GLU A 163 -13.64 -18.92 8.20
CA GLU A 163 -14.31 -19.20 9.48
C GLU A 163 -15.84 -19.16 9.37
N ASN A 164 -16.40 -18.22 8.60
CA ASN A 164 -17.84 -18.12 8.40
C ASN A 164 -18.40 -19.36 7.69
N ASP A 165 -17.74 -19.80 6.62
CA ASP A 165 -18.15 -20.98 5.84
C ASP A 165 -18.02 -22.26 6.68
N ARG A 166 -16.95 -22.35 7.49
CA ARG A 166 -16.75 -23.44 8.45
C ARG A 166 -17.90 -23.52 9.46
N GLN A 167 -18.30 -22.39 10.05
CA GLN A 167 -19.38 -22.34 11.03
C GLN A 167 -20.74 -22.68 10.41
N ALA A 168 -21.04 -22.14 9.22
CA ALA A 168 -22.27 -22.44 8.50
C ALA A 168 -22.40 -23.93 8.19
N HIS A 169 -21.31 -24.54 7.71
CA HIS A 169 -21.30 -25.98 7.45
C HIS A 169 -21.40 -26.81 8.74
N LEU A 170 -20.71 -26.40 9.82
CA LEU A 170 -20.82 -27.06 11.12
C LEU A 170 -22.27 -27.03 11.65
N GLN A 171 -22.98 -25.91 11.47
CA GLN A 171 -24.39 -25.81 11.82
C GLN A 171 -25.25 -26.77 11.00
N GLU A 172 -25.06 -26.82 9.68
CA GLU A 172 -25.74 -27.78 8.79
C GLU A 172 -25.52 -29.24 9.24
N LEU A 173 -24.30 -29.58 9.67
CA LEU A 173 -23.98 -30.91 10.20
C LEU A 173 -24.71 -31.22 11.51
N TYR A 174 -24.83 -30.26 12.41
CA TYR A 174 -25.62 -30.44 13.64
C TYR A 174 -27.10 -30.65 13.35
N GLU A 175 -27.67 -29.87 12.43
CA GLU A 175 -29.06 -30.04 12.00
C GLU A 175 -29.29 -31.44 11.39
N LYS A 176 -28.36 -31.92 10.54
CA LYS A 176 -28.39 -33.28 10.00
C LYS A 176 -28.31 -34.33 11.09
N ARG A 177 -27.38 -34.20 12.04
CA ARG A 177 -27.23 -35.12 13.18
C ARG A 177 -28.54 -35.22 13.96
N ASP A 178 -29.13 -34.09 14.31
CA ASP A 178 -30.36 -34.04 15.10
C ASP A 178 -31.54 -34.65 14.33
N SER A 179 -31.59 -34.46 13.01
CA SER A 179 -32.57 -35.12 12.15
C SER A 179 -32.44 -36.65 12.19
N PHE A 180 -31.22 -37.20 12.15
CA PHE A 180 -30.99 -38.65 12.22
C PHE A 180 -31.29 -39.21 13.61
N LEU A 181 -30.97 -38.47 14.68
CA LEU A 181 -31.35 -38.84 16.04
C LEU A 181 -32.87 -38.86 16.22
N ALA A 182 -33.59 -37.88 15.68
CA ALA A 182 -35.05 -37.87 15.68
C ALA A 182 -35.64 -39.08 14.94
N LEU A 183 -35.05 -39.45 13.79
CA LEU A 183 -35.44 -40.66 13.05
C LEU A 183 -35.17 -41.94 13.85
N LEU A 184 -34.03 -42.03 14.54
CA LEU A 184 -33.66 -43.16 15.38
C LEU A 184 -34.64 -43.31 16.55
N ASN A 185 -35.00 -42.20 17.20
CA ASN A 185 -35.96 -42.17 18.30
C ASN A 185 -37.38 -42.54 17.87
N ARG A 186 -37.73 -42.35 16.59
CA ARG A 186 -39.02 -42.76 16.03
C ARG A 186 -39.11 -44.27 15.79
N LEU A 187 -37.98 -44.98 15.68
CA LEU A 187 -37.99 -46.42 15.46
C LEU A 187 -38.50 -47.15 16.72
N PRO A 188 -39.32 -48.20 16.54
CA PRO A 188 -39.82 -48.99 17.67
C PRO A 188 -38.65 -49.69 18.39
N PHE A 189 -38.66 -49.63 19.72
CA PHE A 189 -37.57 -50.13 20.56
C PHE A 189 -37.34 -51.66 20.45
N THR A 190 -38.41 -52.44 20.21
CA THR A 190 -38.41 -53.91 20.31
C THR A 190 -38.62 -54.68 18.99
N SER A 191 -38.61 -54.01 17.82
CA SER A 191 -38.90 -54.72 16.57
C SER A 191 -37.69 -55.46 16.00
N ASN A 192 -37.76 -56.78 15.94
CA ASN A 192 -36.72 -57.66 15.37
C ASN A 192 -36.91 -57.95 13.86
N THR A 193 -37.69 -57.14 13.14
CA THR A 193 -37.87 -57.35 11.70
C THR A 193 -36.64 -56.88 10.94
N GLU A 194 -36.20 -57.65 9.93
CA GLU A 194 -35.00 -57.34 9.14
C GLU A 194 -35.09 -55.94 8.52
N ALA A 195 -36.27 -55.55 8.05
CA ALA A 195 -36.49 -54.22 7.47
C ALA A 195 -36.19 -53.08 8.47
N VAL A 196 -36.56 -53.22 9.74
CA VAL A 196 -36.25 -52.21 10.76
C VAL A 196 -34.77 -52.23 11.12
N ARG A 197 -34.17 -53.43 11.25
CA ARG A 197 -32.73 -53.57 11.49
C ARG A 197 -31.89 -52.89 10.40
N MET A 198 -32.25 -53.12 9.13
CA MET A 198 -31.59 -52.51 7.98
C MET A 198 -31.77 -50.99 7.94
N LYS A 199 -32.96 -50.48 8.28
CA LYS A 199 -33.21 -49.03 8.37
C LYS A 199 -32.38 -48.39 9.50
N LYS A 200 -32.36 -49.03 10.68
CA LYS A 200 -31.56 -48.58 11.82
C LYS A 200 -30.08 -48.53 11.48
N GLY A 201 -29.53 -49.62 10.93
CA GLY A 201 -28.12 -49.68 10.52
C GLY A 201 -27.73 -48.58 9.52
N LYS A 202 -28.59 -48.30 8.53
CA LYS A 202 -28.37 -47.20 7.58
C LYS A 202 -28.37 -45.81 8.24
N ILE A 203 -29.24 -45.59 9.22
CA ILE A 203 -29.28 -44.32 9.98
C ILE A 203 -28.01 -44.18 10.83
N GLU A 204 -27.60 -45.24 11.51
CA GLU A 204 -26.39 -45.27 12.34
C GLU A 204 -25.10 -45.07 11.51
N GLU A 205 -25.02 -45.66 10.32
CA GLU A 205 -23.89 -45.46 9.40
C GLU A 205 -23.75 -43.99 8.99
N LYS A 206 -24.87 -43.36 8.59
CA LYS A 206 -24.90 -41.93 8.27
C LYS A 206 -24.59 -41.06 9.48
N LEU A 207 -25.07 -41.43 10.67
CA LEU A 207 -24.75 -40.70 11.90
C LEU A 207 -23.23 -40.73 12.17
N LYS A 208 -22.57 -41.88 11.99
CA LYS A 208 -21.12 -42.01 12.10
C LYS A 208 -20.34 -41.20 11.05
N GLU A 209 -20.89 -41.03 9.85
CA GLU A 209 -20.32 -40.15 8.83
C GLU A 209 -20.40 -38.69 9.25
N VAL A 210 -21.59 -38.23 9.65
CA VAL A 210 -21.82 -36.86 10.14
C VAL A 210 -20.96 -36.55 11.37
N GLU A 211 -20.82 -37.47 12.31
CA GLU A 211 -19.96 -37.27 13.49
C GLU A 211 -18.48 -37.14 13.15
N ARG A 212 -17.99 -37.87 12.14
CA ARG A 212 -16.61 -37.71 11.63
C ARG A 212 -16.41 -36.35 10.99
N GLU A 213 -17.40 -35.88 10.22
CA GLU A 213 -17.38 -34.54 9.63
C GLU A 213 -17.41 -33.46 10.72
N ILE A 214 -18.31 -33.56 11.72
CA ILE A 214 -18.36 -32.64 12.87
C ILE A 214 -17.01 -32.63 13.59
N SER A 215 -16.42 -33.79 13.85
CA SER A 215 -15.10 -33.86 14.48
C SER A 215 -14.04 -33.11 13.67
N THR A 216 -14.10 -33.17 12.35
CA THR A 216 -13.17 -32.47 11.45
C THR A 216 -13.43 -30.96 11.44
N TYR A 217 -14.69 -30.55 11.26
CA TYR A 217 -15.08 -29.14 11.16
C TYR A 217 -15.14 -28.41 12.49
N SER A 218 -15.17 -29.12 13.62
CA SER A 218 -15.08 -28.54 14.96
C SER A 218 -13.70 -27.95 15.25
N LEU A 219 -12.66 -28.35 14.50
CA LEU A 219 -11.32 -27.80 14.62
C LEU A 219 -11.28 -26.31 14.23
N PRO A 220 -10.38 -25.50 14.86
CA PRO A 220 -10.29 -24.07 14.57
C PRO A 220 -9.77 -23.76 13.16
N LYS A 221 -9.05 -24.70 12.52
CA LYS A 221 -8.51 -24.56 11.17
C LYS A 221 -8.77 -25.85 10.40
N VAL A 222 -9.49 -25.73 9.30
CA VAL A 222 -9.88 -26.87 8.45
C VAL A 222 -9.32 -26.66 7.07
N PHE A 223 -8.71 -27.69 6.50
CA PHE A 223 -8.12 -27.66 5.18
C PHE A 223 -8.90 -28.59 4.25
N ILE A 224 -9.32 -28.09 3.09
CA ILE A 224 -10.01 -28.86 2.05
C ILE A 224 -9.06 -29.01 0.85
N PRO A 225 -9.07 -30.14 0.14
CA PRO A 225 -8.33 -30.28 -1.12
C PRO A 225 -8.76 -29.22 -2.15
N LYS A 226 -7.79 -28.63 -2.84
CA LYS A 226 -8.03 -27.71 -3.95
C LYS A 226 -8.62 -28.48 -5.13
N GLN A 227 -9.82 -28.10 -5.54
CA GLN A 227 -10.48 -28.61 -6.76
C GLN A 227 -9.82 -28.08 -8.03
#